data_AF-A0A2N5PYR0-F1
#
_entry.id   AF-A0A2N5PYR0-F1
#
_cell.length_a   1.000
_cell.length_b   1.000
_cell.length_c   1.000
_cell.angle_alpha   90.00
_cell.angle_beta   90.00
_cell.angle_gamma   90.00
#
_symmetry.space_group_name_H-M   'P 1'
#
loop_
_entity.id
_entity.type
_entity.pdbx_description
1 polymer ?
#
loop_
_entity_poly.entity_id
_entity_poly.type
_entity_poly.pdbx_seq_one_letter_code
_entity_poly.pdbx_strand_id
1 'polypeptide(L)'
;MYIKIYTKSQLILLRRLKPLLKKKYQLPDEIMDKIEIILKDRKLGKSGFVAILLEPIANDITGIKDILDCYPRKLHIGEDIEDVSVIDDGSWLTRYREWYLDTLKLQDDGSKVYAIYSMTLKALYGEEH
;
A
#
# COMPACT_ATOMS: atom_id res chain seq x y z
N MET A 1 -4.35 -10.07 2.22
CA MET A 1 -4.44 -9.36 3.52
C MET A 1 -3.83 -7.96 3.42
N TYR A 2 -4.32 -6.95 4.14
CA TYR A 2 -3.75 -5.60 4.14
C TYR A 2 -3.78 -4.91 5.51
N ILE A 3 -2.94 -3.88 5.68
CA ILE A 3 -2.86 -3.05 6.88
C ILE A 3 -3.47 -1.69 6.58
N LYS A 4 -4.35 -1.19 7.46
CA LYS A 4 -4.89 0.18 7.40
C LYS A 4 -4.14 1.09 8.37
N ILE A 5 -3.68 2.23 7.87
CA ILE A 5 -3.04 3.29 8.66
C ILE A 5 -3.78 4.60 8.41
N TYR A 6 -4.41 5.11 9.47
CA TYR A 6 -5.16 6.37 9.48
C TYR A 6 -4.33 7.52 10.05
N THR A 7 -3.42 7.24 10.98
CA THR A 7 -2.74 8.27 11.77
C THR A 7 -1.26 7.98 11.95
N LYS A 8 -0.50 9.04 12.25
CA LYS A 8 0.94 8.95 12.58
C LYS A 8 1.19 8.02 13.77
N SER A 9 0.29 8.01 14.76
CA SER A 9 0.41 7.13 15.94
C SER A 9 0.35 5.65 15.58
N GLN A 10 -0.51 5.27 14.63
CA GLN A 10 -0.59 3.89 14.12
C GLN A 10 0.68 3.51 13.34
N LEU A 11 1.25 4.44 12.56
CA LEU A 11 2.53 4.21 11.87
C LEU A 11 3.68 3.99 12.86
N ILE A 12 3.76 4.82 13.91
CA ILE A 12 4.77 4.68 14.98
C ILE A 12 4.61 3.33 15.69
N LEU A 13 3.37 2.92 15.98
CA LEU A 13 3.10 1.61 16.56
C LEU A 13 3.60 0.49 15.64
N LEU A 14 3.30 0.55 14.34
CA LEU A 14 3.77 -0.43 13.36
C LEU A 14 5.30 -0.51 13.30
N ARG A 15 6.01 0.63 13.32
CA ARG A 15 7.49 0.66 13.41
C ARG A 15 8.01 -0.05 14.67
N ARG A 16 7.36 0.17 15.82
CA ARG A 16 7.75 -0.49 17.09
C ARG A 16 7.45 -1.98 17.11
N LEU A 17 6.42 -2.42 16.39
CA LEU A 17 6.08 -3.84 16.25
C LEU A 17 6.97 -4.56 15.24
N LYS A 18 7.64 -3.87 14.31
CA LYS A 18 8.50 -4.44 13.27
C LYS A 18 9.44 -5.55 13.77
N PRO A 19 10.18 -5.39 14.90
CA PRO A 19 11.07 -6.44 15.41
C PRO A 19 10.35 -7.70 15.89
N LEU A 20 9.07 -7.59 16.25
CA LEU A 20 8.23 -8.70 16.72
C LEU A 20 7.57 -9.48 15.56
N LEU A 21 7.53 -8.89 14.37
CA LEU A 21 6.98 -9.54 13.19
C LEU A 21 7.99 -10.53 12.60
N LYS A 22 7.49 -11.66 12.09
CA LYS A 22 8.30 -12.59 11.30
C LYS A 22 8.94 -11.83 10.14
N LYS A 23 10.19 -12.14 9.80
CA LYS A 23 10.95 -11.47 8.72
C LYS A 23 10.15 -11.27 7.42
N LYS A 24 9.33 -12.26 7.05
CA LYS A 24 8.45 -12.19 5.86
C LYS A 24 7.34 -11.13 5.88
N TYR A 25 7.07 -10.51 7.04
CA TYR A 25 6.05 -9.49 7.24
C TYR A 25 6.65 -8.13 7.68
N GLN A 26 7.97 -8.03 7.75
CA GLN A 26 8.62 -6.77 8.09
C GLN A 26 8.61 -5.87 6.85
N LEU A 27 7.80 -4.81 6.91
CA LEU A 27 7.74 -3.84 5.82
C LEU A 27 9.10 -3.15 5.61
N PRO A 28 9.48 -2.90 4.35
CA PRO A 28 10.64 -2.08 4.02
C PRO A 28 10.51 -0.68 4.62
N ASP A 29 11.63 -0.06 4.98
CA ASP A 29 11.61 1.26 5.61
C ASP A 29 11.16 2.35 4.63
N GLU A 30 11.43 2.17 3.33
CA GLU A 30 10.97 3.04 2.24
C GLU A 30 9.44 3.11 2.18
N ILE A 31 8.75 1.98 2.43
CA ILE A 31 7.29 1.95 2.52
C ILE A 31 6.82 2.75 3.74
N MET A 32 7.47 2.56 4.88
CA MET A 32 7.14 3.28 6.12
C MET A 32 7.33 4.79 5.97
N ASP A 33 8.39 5.20 5.28
CA ASP A 33 8.70 6.60 5.03
C ASP A 33 7.76 7.23 4.01
N LYS A 34 7.37 6.50 2.96
CA LYS A 34 6.33 6.94 2.03
C LYS A 34 4.99 7.16 2.75
N ILE A 35 4.60 6.27 3.67
CA ILE A 35 3.40 6.47 4.49
C ILE A 35 3.53 7.71 5.36
N GLU A 36 4.69 7.94 5.98
CA GLU A 36 4.90 9.14 6.80
C GLU A 36 4.75 10.43 5.99
N ILE A 37 5.26 10.46 4.76
CA ILE A 37 5.10 11.58 3.83
C ILE A 37 3.61 11.78 3.50
N ILE A 38 2.89 10.72 3.13
CA ILE A 38 1.46 10.79 2.83
C ILE A 38 0.66 11.36 4.01
N LEU A 39 0.94 10.88 5.22
CA LEU A 39 0.26 11.33 6.44
C LEU A 39 0.59 12.79 6.83
N LYS A 40 1.74 13.32 6.40
CA LYS A 40 2.13 14.73 6.63
C LYS A 40 1.55 15.67 5.57
N ASP A 41 1.66 15.30 4.31
CA ASP A 41 1.46 16.22 3.18
C ASP A 41 0.03 16.20 2.63
N ARG A 42 -0.73 15.11 2.86
CA ARG A 42 -2.03 14.90 2.21
C ARG A 42 -3.17 14.84 3.23
N LYS A 43 -4.24 15.60 2.97
CA LYS A 43 -5.50 15.48 3.70
C LYS A 43 -6.20 14.19 3.28
N LEU A 44 -6.05 13.13 4.07
CA LEU A 44 -6.81 11.88 3.92
C LEU A 44 -8.32 12.12 3.91
N GLY A 45 -8.80 13.19 4.53
CA GLY A 45 -10.23 13.40 4.76
C GLY A 45 -10.68 12.64 6.00
N LYS A 46 -11.99 12.69 6.28
CA LYS A 46 -12.57 12.13 7.52
C LYS A 46 -12.47 10.61 7.57
N SER A 47 -12.55 9.96 6.41
CA SER A 47 -12.67 8.51 6.29
C SER A 47 -11.54 7.88 5.48
N GLY A 48 -10.54 8.68 5.11
CA GLY A 48 -9.40 8.24 4.32
C GLY A 48 -8.36 7.52 5.16
N PHE A 49 -7.54 6.71 4.48
CA PHE A 49 -6.47 5.93 5.10
C PHE A 49 -5.42 5.54 4.07
N VAL A 50 -4.27 5.09 4.55
CA VAL A 50 -3.27 4.39 3.76
C VAL A 50 -3.47 2.89 3.94
N ALA A 51 -3.55 2.16 2.83
CA ALA A 51 -3.68 0.72 2.79
C ALA A 51 -2.38 0.11 2.28
N ILE A 52 -1.85 -0.90 2.99
CA ILE A 52 -0.62 -1.60 2.61
C ILE A 52 -0.98 -3.04 2.29
N LEU A 53 -0.95 -3.40 1.01
CA LEU A 53 -1.28 -4.74 0.54
C LEU A 53 -0.01 -5.59 0.59
N LEU A 54 -0.03 -6.62 1.44
CA LEU A 54 1.16 -7.44 1.73
C LEU A 54 1.41 -8.52 0.67
N GLU A 55 0.34 -8.93 0.00
CA GLU A 55 0.39 -9.88 -1.10
C GLU A 55 0.47 -9.14 -2.42
N PRO A 56 1.28 -9.65 -3.37
CA PRO A 56 1.42 -9.00 -4.65
C PRO A 56 0.12 -9.11 -5.46
N ILE A 57 -0.14 -8.09 -6.27
CA ILE A 57 -1.34 -7.99 -7.09
C ILE A 57 -1.00 -8.34 -8.54
N ALA A 58 -1.94 -8.98 -9.23
CA ALA A 58 -1.78 -9.42 -10.61
C ALA A 58 -2.06 -8.32 -11.67
N ASN A 59 -1.87 -7.05 -11.32
CA ASN A 59 -2.14 -5.88 -12.18
C ASN A 59 -3.63 -5.53 -12.43
N ASP A 60 -4.52 -5.78 -11.47
CA ASP A 60 -5.93 -5.42 -11.65
C ASP A 60 -6.38 -4.43 -10.57
N ILE A 61 -6.77 -3.23 -11.01
CA ILE A 61 -7.38 -2.21 -10.15
C ILE A 61 -8.68 -2.70 -9.52
N THR A 62 -9.37 -3.63 -10.17
CA THR A 62 -10.52 -4.36 -9.62
C THR A 62 -10.08 -5.18 -8.41
N GLY A 63 -8.95 -5.89 -8.51
CA GLY A 63 -8.35 -6.62 -7.39
C GLY A 63 -8.01 -5.71 -6.21
N ILE A 64 -7.48 -4.51 -6.44
CA ILE A 64 -7.25 -3.53 -5.36
C ILE A 64 -8.57 -3.14 -4.70
N LYS A 65 -9.60 -2.79 -5.47
CA LYS A 65 -10.91 -2.41 -4.93
C LYS A 65 -11.56 -3.54 -4.14
N ASP A 66 -11.48 -4.77 -4.64
CA ASP A 66 -12.02 -5.96 -3.99
C ASP A 66 -11.29 -6.28 -2.68
N ILE A 67 -9.97 -6.12 -2.64
CA ILE A 67 -9.19 -6.29 -1.40
C ILE A 67 -9.53 -5.20 -0.39
N LEU A 68 -9.69 -3.96 -0.83
CA LEU A 68 -9.99 -2.84 0.05
C LEU A 68 -11.39 -2.93 0.65
N ASP A 69 -12.36 -3.47 -0.11
CA ASP A 69 -13.75 -3.73 0.29
C ASP A 69 -14.32 -2.60 1.17
N CYS A 70 -14.39 -1.40 0.61
CA CYS A 70 -14.87 -0.21 1.34
C CYS A 70 -16.40 -0.19 1.55
N TYR A 71 -17.10 -1.32 1.44
CA TYR A 71 -18.56 -1.41 1.56
C TYR A 71 -19.07 -0.75 2.86
N PRO A 72 -20.17 0.02 2.82
CA PRO A 72 -21.05 0.29 1.67
C PRO A 72 -20.57 1.41 0.73
N ARG A 73 -19.38 1.96 0.96
CA ARG A 73 -18.84 3.09 0.20
C ARG A 73 -18.14 2.61 -1.07
N LYS A 74 -18.32 3.37 -2.16
CA LYS A 74 -17.71 3.06 -3.45
C LYS A 74 -16.40 3.83 -3.63
N LEU A 75 -15.42 3.15 -4.23
CA LEU A 75 -14.12 3.71 -4.60
C LEU A 75 -14.12 4.16 -6.05
N HIS A 76 -13.79 5.43 -6.29
CA HIS A 76 -13.37 5.90 -7.59
C HIS A 76 -11.86 5.80 -7.76
N ILE A 77 -11.46 5.42 -8.97
CA ILE A 77 -10.07 5.43 -9.42
C ILE A 77 -9.61 6.89 -9.40
N GLY A 78 -8.50 7.18 -8.71
CA GLY A 78 -7.77 8.42 -8.99
C GLY A 78 -6.74 8.16 -10.08
N GLU A 79 -6.37 9.23 -10.77
CA GLU A 79 -5.67 9.13 -12.05
C GLU A 79 -4.15 8.92 -11.92
N ASP A 80 -3.61 8.94 -10.69
CA ASP A 80 -2.18 8.99 -10.44
C ASP A 80 -1.68 7.70 -9.76
N ILE A 81 -0.94 6.88 -10.53
CA ILE A 81 -0.11 5.79 -10.02
C ILE A 81 1.33 6.31 -9.91
N GLU A 82 1.94 6.13 -8.74
CA GLU A 82 3.33 6.51 -8.46
C GLU A 82 4.17 5.25 -8.17
N ASP A 83 5.37 5.16 -8.74
CA ASP A 83 6.34 4.14 -8.34
C ASP A 83 6.87 4.43 -6.93
N VAL A 84 7.07 3.37 -6.14
CA VAL A 84 7.70 3.44 -4.82
C VAL A 84 9.01 2.66 -4.88
N SER A 85 10.12 3.39 -4.94
CA SER A 85 11.45 2.78 -4.94
C SER A 85 11.71 2.07 -3.62
N VAL A 86 11.90 0.75 -3.69
CA VAL A 86 12.20 -0.13 -2.56
C VAL A 86 13.44 -0.94 -2.92
N ILE A 87 14.43 -0.96 -2.03
CA ILE A 87 15.66 -1.72 -2.25
C ILE A 87 15.38 -3.21 -2.02
N ASP A 88 15.82 -4.07 -2.95
CA ASP A 88 15.77 -5.53 -2.76
C ASP A 88 16.79 -5.98 -1.71
N ASP A 89 16.28 -6.35 -0.53
CA ASP A 89 17.04 -6.91 0.59
C ASP A 89 16.94 -8.45 0.69
N GLY A 90 16.36 -9.10 -0.33
CA GLY A 90 16.12 -10.53 -0.39
C GLY A 90 14.99 -11.03 0.49
N SER A 91 14.24 -10.14 1.16
CA SER A 91 13.06 -10.51 1.93
C SER A 91 11.88 -10.86 1.01
N TRP A 92 10.88 -11.55 1.57
CA TRP A 92 9.67 -11.92 0.82
C TRP A 92 8.92 -10.71 0.22
N LEU A 93 9.04 -9.54 0.87
CA LEU A 93 8.32 -8.33 0.48
C LEU A 93 9.06 -7.50 -0.58
N THR A 94 10.33 -7.76 -0.83
CA THR A 94 11.18 -6.97 -1.74
C THR A 94 11.66 -7.80 -2.93
N ARG A 95 11.95 -9.09 -2.70
CA ARG A 95 12.49 -9.98 -3.72
C ARG A 95 11.54 -10.15 -4.90
N TYR A 96 12.03 -9.84 -6.09
CA TYR A 96 11.30 -9.92 -7.37
C TYR A 96 9.97 -9.16 -7.37
N ARG A 97 9.93 -8.00 -6.71
CA ARG A 97 8.73 -7.17 -6.62
C ARG A 97 9.04 -5.72 -6.92
N GLU A 98 8.09 -5.07 -7.59
CA GLU A 98 8.01 -3.62 -7.70
C GLU A 98 6.84 -3.11 -6.88
N TRP A 99 7.02 -1.95 -6.25
CA TRP A 99 6.02 -1.34 -5.38
C TRP A 99 5.46 -0.08 -6.01
N TYR A 100 4.15 0.10 -5.85
CA TYR A 100 3.38 1.20 -6.41
C TYR A 100 2.47 1.81 -5.36
N LEU A 101 2.08 3.05 -5.60
CA LEU A 101 1.11 3.81 -4.84
C LEU A 101 0.01 4.29 -5.78
N ASP A 102 -1.22 3.88 -5.51
CA ASP A 102 -2.42 4.38 -6.17
C ASP A 102 -3.23 5.26 -5.20
N THR A 103 -3.85 6.31 -5.73
CA THR A 103 -4.71 7.23 -4.97
C THR A 103 -6.17 7.02 -5.37
N LEU A 104 -6.96 6.44 -4.50
CA LEU A 104 -8.40 6.24 -4.70
C LEU A 104 -9.20 7.29 -3.92
N LYS A 105 -10.43 7.57 -4.36
CA LYS A 105 -11.35 8.50 -3.68
C LYS A 105 -12.62 7.77 -3.22
N LEU A 106 -13.04 8.01 -1.98
CA LEU A 106 -14.35 7.59 -1.46
C LEU A 106 -15.43 8.52 -2.01
N GLN A 107 -16.48 7.94 -2.60
CA GLN A 107 -17.55 8.69 -3.27
C GLN A 107 -18.38 9.57 -2.34
N ASP A 108 -18.53 9.18 -1.07
CA ASP A 108 -19.48 9.79 -0.15
C ASP A 108 -18.98 11.12 0.43
N ASP A 109 -17.70 11.19 0.82
CA ASP A 109 -17.13 12.36 1.49
C ASP A 109 -15.85 12.90 0.80
N GLY A 110 -15.46 12.31 -0.33
CA GLY A 110 -14.27 12.71 -1.08
C GLY A 110 -12.94 12.41 -0.39
N SER A 111 -12.96 11.66 0.73
CA SER A 111 -11.75 11.21 1.42
C SER A 111 -10.91 10.33 0.50
N LYS A 112 -9.60 10.34 0.73
CA LYS A 112 -8.62 9.65 -0.11
C LYS A 112 -8.15 8.36 0.55
N VAL A 113 -8.07 7.30 -0.23
CA VAL A 113 -7.45 6.03 0.15
C VAL A 113 -6.17 5.89 -0.67
N TYR A 114 -5.04 5.79 0.01
CA TYR A 114 -3.74 5.57 -0.62
C TYR A 114 -3.42 4.09 -0.58
N ALA A 115 -3.45 3.40 -1.71
CA ALA A 115 -3.15 1.97 -1.79
C ALA A 115 -1.69 1.78 -2.18
N ILE A 116 -0.88 1.30 -1.23
CA ILE A 116 0.49 0.85 -1.47
C ILE A 116 0.46 -0.66 -1.67
N TYR A 117 0.95 -1.11 -2.82
CA TYR A 117 0.94 -2.53 -3.18
C TYR A 117 2.21 -2.89 -3.93
N SER A 118 2.47 -4.20 -4.03
CA SER A 118 3.52 -4.72 -4.89
C SER A 118 2.95 -5.55 -6.01
N MET A 119 3.72 -5.68 -7.10
CA MET A 119 3.48 -6.64 -8.15
C MET A 119 4.75 -7.46 -8.36
N THR A 120 4.60 -8.73 -8.71
CA THR A 120 5.76 -9.57 -9.02
C THR A 120 6.33 -9.19 -10.39
N LEU A 121 7.66 -9.21 -10.54
CA LEU A 121 8.32 -8.99 -11.83
C LEU A 121 7.79 -9.93 -12.92
N LYS A 122 7.49 -11.19 -12.58
CA LYS A 122 6.86 -12.16 -13.50
C LYS A 122 5.51 -11.66 -14.06
N ALA A 123 4.69 -11.01 -13.23
CA ALA A 123 3.39 -10.49 -13.65
C ALA A 123 3.51 -9.22 -14.52
N LEU A 124 4.58 -8.44 -14.32
CA LEU A 124 4.84 -7.20 -15.06
C LEU A 124 5.52 -7.47 -16.41
N TYR A 125 6.53 -8.35 -16.42
CA TYR A 125 7.47 -8.52 -17.52
C TYR A 125 7.42 -9.90 -18.17
N GLY A 126 6.68 -10.85 -17.60
CA GLY A 126 6.36 -12.12 -18.26
C GLY A 126 7.42 -13.22 -18.24
N GLU A 127 8.56 -13.09 -17.55
CA GLU A 127 9.65 -14.08 -17.65
C GLU A 127 10.03 -14.85 -16.38
N GLU A 128 10.42 -16.11 -16.63
CA GLU A 128 10.97 -17.11 -15.71
C GLU A 128 12.46 -16.81 -15.45
N HIS A 129 12.84 -16.64 -14.18
CA HIS A 129 14.23 -16.65 -13.72
C HIS A 129 14.43 -17.79 -12.74
#